data_AF-B4KNN3-F1
#
_entry.id   AF-B4KNN3-F1
#
_cell.length_a   1.000
_cell.length_b   1.000
_cell.length_c   1.000
_cell.angle_alpha   90.00
_cell.angle_beta   90.00
_cell.angle_gamma   90.00
#
_symmetry.space_group_name_H-M   'P 1'
#
loop_
_entity.id
_entity.type
_entity.pdbx_description
1 polymer ?
#
loop_
_entity_poly.entity_id
_entity_poly.type
_entity_poly.pdbx_seq_one_letter_code
_entity_poly.pdbx_strand_id
1 'polypeptide(L)'
;MGEETGNVTQNKVRAKTTRPKAVHQWTVGDVQKWYDRHCGEYTKYVGLFAEHDITGRALLRITDSTLQRMGITDNRDREAIWREIVKQRLKTDIMEIRDMERLNMH
;
A
#
# COMPACT_ATOMS: atom_id res chain seq x y z
N MET A 1 -22.00 27.29 44.02
CA MET A 1 -20.57 26.97 43.85
C MET A 1 -20.40 25.50 44.16
N GLY A 2 -20.04 24.58 43.27
CA GLY A 2 -19.75 24.65 41.86
C GLY A 2 -19.84 23.24 41.26
N GLU A 3 -20.46 23.18 40.09
CA GLU A 3 -20.10 22.36 38.92
C GLU A 3 -20.24 20.83 38.98
N GLU A 4 -21.43 20.45 38.54
CA GLU A 4 -21.80 19.28 37.76
C GLU A 4 -20.99 19.03 36.46
N THR A 5 -20.98 17.75 36.07
CA THR A 5 -20.79 17.17 34.72
C THR A 5 -19.39 16.74 34.24
N GLY A 6 -19.38 15.55 33.63
CA GLY A 6 -18.26 15.05 32.84
C GLY A 6 -18.31 13.56 32.52
N ASN A 7 -19.48 13.02 32.12
CA ASN A 7 -19.60 11.64 31.67
C ASN A 7 -18.92 11.49 30.29
N VAL A 8 -17.66 11.05 30.25
CA VAL A 8 -16.91 10.87 29.00
C VAL A 8 -17.27 9.52 28.39
N THR A 9 -18.37 9.51 27.63
CA THR A 9 -18.70 8.42 26.70
C THR A 9 -17.84 8.54 25.46
N GLN A 10 -16.64 7.93 25.45
CA GLN A 10 -15.91 7.76 24.19
C GLN A 10 -16.46 6.56 23.43
N ASN A 11 -17.47 6.90 22.63
CA ASN A 11 -17.97 6.16 21.48
C ASN A 11 -16.78 5.66 20.63
N LYS A 12 -16.40 4.39 20.78
CA LYS A 12 -15.52 3.70 19.85
C LYS A 12 -16.29 3.51 18.55
N VAL A 13 -16.15 4.50 17.66
CA VAL A 13 -16.77 4.55 16.34
C VAL A 13 -16.53 3.21 15.65
N ARG A 14 -17.61 2.44 15.44
CA ARG A 14 -17.59 1.21 14.63
C ARG A 14 -16.88 1.54 13.32
N ALA A 15 -15.75 0.88 13.08
CA ALA A 15 -15.04 0.98 11.81
C ALA A 15 -16.02 0.60 10.70
N LYS A 16 -16.52 1.63 9.98
CA LYS A 16 -17.19 1.41 8.71
C LYS A 16 -16.18 0.64 7.86
N THR A 17 -16.57 -0.49 7.32
CA THR A 17 -15.76 -1.29 6.39
C THR A 17 -15.58 -0.49 5.10
N THR A 18 -14.74 0.54 5.16
CA THR A 18 -14.40 1.38 4.01
C THR A 18 -13.62 0.51 3.04
N ARG A 19 -14.05 0.54 1.77
CA ARG A 19 -13.36 -0.13 0.66
C ARG A 19 -11.84 0.11 0.76
N PRO A 20 -11.00 -0.92 0.55
CA PRO A 20 -9.57 -0.71 0.47
C PRO A 20 -9.24 0.38 -0.56
N LYS A 21 -8.34 1.29 -0.20
CA LYS A 21 -7.87 2.35 -1.08
C LYS A 21 -7.20 1.74 -2.31
N ALA A 22 -7.58 2.18 -3.51
CA ALA A 22 -7.00 1.68 -4.76
C ALA A 22 -5.52 2.05 -4.86
N VAL A 23 -4.69 1.18 -5.47
CA VAL A 23 -3.23 1.37 -5.51
C VAL A 23 -2.85 2.67 -6.20
N HIS A 24 -3.55 3.06 -7.28
CA HIS A 24 -3.26 4.32 -7.97
C HIS A 24 -3.46 5.58 -7.10
N GLN A 25 -4.07 5.45 -5.92
CA GLN A 25 -4.25 6.53 -4.95
C GLN A 25 -3.26 6.46 -3.77
N TRP A 26 -2.45 5.40 -3.68
CA TRP A 26 -1.52 5.20 -2.56
C TRP A 26 -0.46 6.31 -2.52
N THR A 27 -0.26 6.87 -1.33
CA THR A 27 0.87 7.74 -1.03
C THR A 27 2.15 6.92 -0.84
N VAL A 28 3.30 7.58 -0.72
CA VAL A 28 4.56 6.91 -0.31
C VAL A 28 4.38 6.13 1.00
N GLY A 29 3.71 6.73 2.00
CA GLY A 29 3.47 6.05 3.27
C GLY A 29 2.55 4.83 3.16
N ASP A 30 1.59 4.83 2.22
CA ASP A 30 0.79 3.65 1.92
C ASP A 30 1.64 2.55 1.27
N VAL A 31 2.57 2.92 0.38
CA VAL A 31 3.53 2.00 -0.24
C VAL A 31 4.49 1.41 0.79
N GLN A 32 5.01 2.20 1.73
CA GLN A 32 5.86 1.69 2.82
C GLN A 32 5.11 0.67 3.69
N LYS A 33 3.85 0.96 4.07
CA LYS A 33 3.03 0.00 4.84
C LYS A 33 2.77 -1.30 4.07
N TRP A 34 2.54 -1.20 2.76
CA TRP A 34 2.43 -2.37 1.90
C TRP A 34 3.76 -3.15 1.88
N TYR A 35 4.88 -2.44 1.71
CA TYR A 35 6.21 -3.03 1.70
C TYR A 35 6.52 -3.76 3.01
N ASP A 36 6.30 -3.13 4.17
CA ASP A 36 6.54 -3.75 5.48
C ASP A 36 5.72 -5.03 5.68
N ARG A 37 4.49 -5.06 5.15
CA ARG A 37 3.59 -6.23 5.25
C ARG A 37 4.00 -7.38 4.35
N HIS A 38 4.48 -7.07 3.15
CA HIS A 38 4.66 -8.07 2.08
C HIS A 38 6.13 -8.44 1.83
N CYS A 39 7.04 -7.53 2.13
CA CYS A 39 8.48 -7.64 1.93
C CYS A 39 9.24 -7.62 3.27
N GLY A 40 8.64 -8.16 4.34
CA GLY A 40 9.15 -8.04 5.72
C GLY A 40 10.55 -8.65 5.96
N GLU A 41 11.01 -9.59 5.13
CA GLU A 41 12.38 -10.11 5.16
C GLU A 41 13.41 -9.13 4.57
N TYR A 42 12.95 -8.09 3.88
CA TYR A 42 13.75 -7.13 3.11
C TYR A 42 13.59 -5.70 3.62
N THR A 43 13.36 -5.51 4.91
CA THR A 43 13.12 -4.21 5.57
C THR A 43 14.23 -3.19 5.33
N LYS A 44 15.48 -3.64 5.11
CA LYS A 44 16.62 -2.77 4.79
C LYS A 44 16.42 -1.89 3.54
N TYR A 45 15.52 -2.24 2.62
CA TYR A 45 15.27 -1.45 1.40
C TYR A 45 14.03 -0.56 1.48
N VAL A 46 13.23 -0.59 2.56
CA VAL A 46 12.00 0.22 2.64
C VAL A 46 12.28 1.73 2.55
N GLY A 47 13.44 2.16 3.04
CA GLY A 47 13.90 3.55 2.96
C GLY A 47 14.08 4.04 1.52
N LEU A 48 14.50 3.16 0.60
CA LEU A 48 14.69 3.50 -0.81
C LEU A 48 13.38 3.87 -1.49
N PHE A 49 12.26 3.24 -1.10
CA PHE A 49 10.94 3.57 -1.65
C PHE A 49 10.49 4.99 -1.22
N ALA A 50 10.87 5.44 -0.03
CA ALA A 50 10.61 6.80 0.41
C ALA A 50 11.55 7.82 -0.25
N GLU A 51 12.85 7.51 -0.31
CA GLU A 51 13.87 8.36 -0.91
C GLU A 51 13.57 8.66 -2.39
N HIS A 52 13.07 7.66 -3.12
CA HIS A 52 12.70 7.81 -4.54
C HIS A 52 11.23 8.23 -4.78
N ASP A 53 10.51 8.65 -3.74
CA ASP A 53 9.11 9.11 -3.81
C ASP A 53 8.17 8.10 -4.53
N ILE A 54 8.31 6.81 -4.18
CA ILE A 54 7.54 5.75 -4.82
C ILE A 54 6.10 5.78 -4.29
N THR A 55 5.24 6.50 -5.00
CA THR A 55 3.77 6.45 -4.85
C THR A 55 3.18 5.18 -5.47
N GLY A 56 1.90 4.89 -5.23
CA GLY A 56 1.26 3.72 -5.83
C GLY A 56 1.24 3.74 -7.36
N ARG A 57 1.12 4.92 -7.99
CA ARG A 57 1.25 5.07 -9.44
C ARG A 57 2.64 4.68 -9.93
N ALA A 58 3.68 5.05 -9.19
CA ALA A 58 5.06 4.66 -9.49
C ALA A 58 5.27 3.15 -9.28
N LEU A 59 4.72 2.58 -8.20
CA LEU A 59 4.77 1.15 -7.91
C LEU A 59 4.15 0.29 -9.03
N LEU A 60 3.04 0.73 -9.61
CA LEU A 60 2.39 0.05 -10.76
C LEU A 60 3.24 0.09 -12.04
N ARG A 61 4.24 0.99 -12.12
CA ARG A 61 5.08 1.20 -13.31
C ARG A 61 6.54 0.77 -13.14
N ILE A 62 6.99 0.59 -11.90
CA ILE A 62 8.37 0.22 -11.59
C ILE A 62 8.77 -1.07 -12.31
N THR A 63 10.04 -1.20 -12.65
CA THR A 63 10.59 -2.40 -13.30
C THR A 63 11.70 -2.98 -12.44
N ASP A 64 12.10 -4.22 -12.71
CA ASP A 64 13.30 -4.83 -12.10
C ASP A 64 14.51 -3.90 -12.22
N SER A 65 14.77 -3.36 -13.43
CA SER A 65 15.88 -2.42 -13.65
C SER A 65 15.73 -1.11 -12.87
N THR A 66 14.51 -0.71 -12.50
CA THR A 66 14.30 0.46 -11.64
C THR A 66 14.66 0.14 -10.19
N LEU A 67 14.27 -1.04 -9.68
CA LEU A 67 14.69 -1.49 -8.34
C LEU A 67 16.21 -1.58 -8.22
N GLN A 68 16.87 -2.08 -9.27
CA GLN A 68 18.33 -2.14 -9.31
C GLN A 68 18.95 -0.73 -9.27
N ARG A 69 18.43 0.22 -10.04
CA ARG A 69 18.90 1.63 -10.03
C ARG A 69 18.62 2.35 -8.72
N MET A 70 17.59 1.94 -7.97
CA MET A 70 17.32 2.45 -6.62
C MET A 70 18.30 1.92 -5.57
N GLY A 71 19.14 0.93 -5.90
CA GLY A 71 20.13 0.38 -4.96
C GLY A 71 19.84 -1.04 -4.48
N ILE A 72 18.79 -1.71 -4.96
CA ILE A 72 18.51 -3.13 -4.66
C ILE A 72 19.33 -4.01 -5.63
N THR A 73 20.64 -4.06 -5.41
CA THR A 73 21.58 -4.71 -6.34
C THR A 73 21.65 -6.22 -6.17
N ASP A 74 21.38 -6.76 -4.98
CA ASP A 74 21.29 -8.21 -4.77
C ASP A 74 20.15 -8.82 -5.60
N ASN A 75 20.47 -9.80 -6.42
CA ASN A 75 19.54 -10.39 -7.37
C ASN A 75 18.41 -11.17 -6.69
N ARG A 76 18.69 -11.86 -5.58
CA ARG A 76 17.71 -12.69 -4.88
C ARG A 76 16.73 -11.82 -4.12
N ASP A 77 17.23 -10.80 -3.43
CA ASP A 77 16.41 -9.81 -2.75
C ASP A 77 15.51 -9.07 -3.75
N ARG A 78 16.10 -8.58 -4.85
CA ARG A 78 15.35 -7.85 -5.88
C ARG A 78 14.27 -8.72 -6.53
N GLU A 79 14.58 -9.97 -6.86
CA GLU A 79 13.60 -10.90 -7.43
C GLU A 79 12.42 -11.14 -6.47
N ALA A 80 12.69 -11.32 -5.17
CA ALA A 80 11.64 -11.53 -4.18
C ALA A 80 10.73 -10.30 -4.04
N ILE A 81 11.31 -9.10 -3.96
CA ILE A 81 10.54 -7.83 -3.93
C ILE A 81 9.74 -7.68 -5.22
N TRP A 82 10.33 -7.99 -6.38
CA TRP A 82 9.66 -7.93 -7.67
C TRP A 82 8.43 -8.84 -7.73
N ARG A 83 8.52 -10.07 -7.20
CA ARG A 83 7.38 -10.98 -7.11
C ARG A 83 6.23 -10.40 -6.30
N GLU A 84 6.50 -9.71 -5.18
CA GLU A 84 5.45 -9.05 -4.40
C GLU A 84 4.81 -7.89 -5.17
N ILE A 85 5.59 -7.11 -5.93
CA ILE A 85 5.06 -6.03 -6.78
C ILE A 85 4.12 -6.61 -7.85
N VAL A 86 4.53 -7.68 -8.54
CA VAL A 86 3.70 -8.35 -9.56
C VAL A 86 2.42 -8.91 -8.93
N LYS A 87 2.50 -9.53 -7.76
CA LYS A 87 1.33 -10.00 -7.01
C LYS A 87 0.36 -8.87 -6.68
N GLN A 88 0.87 -7.72 -6.26
CA GLN A 88 0.04 -6.54 -5.97
C GLN A 88 -0.62 -5.97 -7.23
N ARG A 89 0.05 -6.01 -8.39
CA ARG A 89 -0.56 -5.61 -9.68
C ARG A 89 -1.72 -6.52 -10.06
N LEU A 90 -1.51 -7.84 -10.05
CA LEU A 90 -2.58 -8.80 -10.34
C LEU A 90 -3.78 -8.62 -9.41
N LYS A 91 -3.53 -8.39 -8.12
CA LYS A 91 -4.60 -8.10 -7.15
C LYS A 91 -5.36 -6.80 -7.50
N THR A 92 -4.64 -5.78 -7.95
CA THR A 92 -5.23 -4.50 -8.37
C THR A 92 -6.11 -4.71 -9.60
N ASP A 93 -5.59 -5.38 -10.64
CA ASP A 93 -6.33 -5.66 -11.87
C ASP A 93 -7.62 -6.46 -11.59
N ILE A 94 -7.54 -7.51 -10.78
CA ILE A 94 -8.71 -8.31 -10.38
C ILE A 94 -9.74 -7.47 -9.64
N MET A 95 -9.30 -6.57 -8.74
CA MET A 95 -10.21 -5.68 -8.02
C MET A 95 -10.86 -4.66 -8.96
N GLU A 96 -10.11 -4.09 -9.88
CA GLU A 96 -10.62 -3.12 -10.86
C GLU A 96 -11.64 -3.77 -11.82
N ILE A 97 -11.39 -4.99 -12.30
CA ILE A 97 -12.35 -5.74 -13.13
C ILE A 97 -13.67 -5.95 -12.37
N ARG A 98 -13.60 -6.46 -11.14
CA ARG A 98 -14.80 -6.68 -10.29
C ARG A 98 -15.55 -5.39 -10.01
N ASP A 99 -14.83 -4.28 -9.88
CA ASP A 99 -15.40 -2.98 -9.62
C ASP A 99 -16.11 -2.42 -10.86
N MET A 100 -15.54 -2.60 -12.04
CA MET A 100 -16.18 -2.27 -13.32
C MET A 100 -17.45 -3.11 -13.53
N GLU A 101 -17.39 -4.42 -13.35
CA GLU A 101 -18.56 -5.30 -13.49
C GLU A 101 -19.74 -4.87 -12.59
N ARG A 102 -19.46 -4.42 -11.37
CA ARG A 102 -20.50 -3.91 -10.45
C ARG A 102 -21.12 -2.60 -10.91
N LEU A 103 -20.33 -1.70 -11.48
CA LEU A 103 -20.82 -0.42 -12.01
C LEU A 103 -21.68 -0.62 -13.26
N ASN A 104 -21.34 -1.60 -14.10
CA ASN A 104 -22.11 -1.94 -15.30
C ASN A 104 -23.46 -2.63 -15.03
N MET A 105 -23.72 -3.07 -13.78
CA MET A 105 -25.01 -3.67 -13.38
C MET A 105 -26.00 -2.67 -12.76
N HIS A 106 -25.71 -1.37 -12.80
CA HIS A 106 -26.60 -0.29 -12.35
C HIS A 106 -26.78 0.74 -13.46
#